data_AF-A0AAP3DI49-F1
#
_entry.id   AF-A0AAP3DI49-F1
#
_cell.length_a   1.000
_cell.length_b   1.000
_cell.length_c   1.000
_cell.angle_alpha   90.00
_cell.angle_beta   90.00
_cell.angle_gamma   90.00
#
_symmetry.space_group_name_H-M   'P 1'
#
loop_
_entity.id
_entity.type
_entity.pdbx_description
1 polymer ?
#
loop_
_entity_poly.entity_id
_entity_poly.type
_entity_poly.pdbx_seq_one_letter_code
_entity_poly.pdbx_strand_id
1 'polypeptide(L)'
;MATIEQIRTDIERLDQFGKERVFAWLKTTLTPLFESKSIFHEVNERKANKGFRCIYCGMDEIVRFGKTAQDRQRYKCKCCDKTFTETADTPLYHCRKSEKWIDFLSCLIDGMSLRDSAKEISVHYVTLFYWRHKILTALAQINAEELNGIVEVDETYFLESQKGAIPTHRSSRKRGGSAKKRGLSTEQICVLIARDREKNTFYKVIGRGKPTKDSLELHLGNRLGTDIVLCSDALRGYKLLAKNHHIQQYVFKTREKRVKGIYHI
;
A
#
# COMPACT_ATOMS: atom_id res chain seq x y z
N MET A 1 -8.90 18.32 -36.10
CA MET A 1 -9.31 17.33 -35.08
C MET A 1 -10.04 16.21 -35.80
N ALA A 2 -9.72 14.94 -35.52
CA ALA A 2 -10.45 13.83 -36.13
C ALA A 2 -11.93 13.89 -35.72
N THR A 3 -12.84 13.70 -36.66
CA THR A 3 -14.28 13.64 -36.36
C THR A 3 -14.66 12.26 -35.82
N ILE A 4 -15.76 12.17 -35.07
CA ILE A 4 -16.24 10.88 -34.53
C ILE A 4 -16.50 9.87 -35.66
N GLU A 5 -17.00 10.35 -36.80
CA GLU A 5 -17.26 9.53 -37.99
C GLU A 5 -15.97 8.96 -38.61
N GLN A 6 -14.88 9.75 -38.62
CA GLN A 6 -13.58 9.29 -39.09
C GLN A 6 -13.04 8.19 -38.17
N ILE A 7 -13.09 8.40 -36.85
CA ILE A 7 -12.64 7.41 -35.86
C ILE A 7 -13.44 6.11 -35.99
N ARG A 8 -14.76 6.18 -36.20
CA ARG A 8 -15.61 5.00 -36.38
C ARG A 8 -15.20 4.22 -37.62
N THR A 9 -15.02 4.92 -38.74
CA THR A 9 -14.64 4.32 -40.02
C THR A 9 -13.27 3.63 -39.92
N ASP A 10 -12.32 4.24 -39.21
CA ASP A 10 -10.98 3.68 -39.02
C ASP A 10 -11.00 2.42 -38.13
N ILE A 11 -11.83 2.39 -37.08
CA ILE A 11 -12.02 1.21 -36.23
C ILE A 11 -12.70 0.06 -37.01
N GLU A 12 -13.68 0.37 -37.86
CA GLU A 12 -14.37 -0.63 -38.68
C GLU A 12 -13.43 -1.34 -39.67
N ARG A 13 -12.43 -0.63 -40.19
CA ARG A 13 -11.40 -1.14 -41.12
C ARG A 13 -10.35 -2.05 -40.48
N LEU A 14 -10.27 -2.09 -39.15
CA LEU A 14 -9.34 -2.98 -38.44
C LEU A 14 -9.78 -4.43 -38.53
N ASP A 15 -8.81 -5.33 -38.50
CA ASP A 15 -9.04 -6.75 -38.28
C ASP A 15 -9.51 -7.03 -36.84
N GLN A 16 -9.90 -8.27 -36.55
CA GLN A 16 -10.44 -8.65 -35.25
C GLN A 16 -9.47 -8.32 -34.11
N PHE A 17 -8.18 -8.58 -34.31
CA PHE A 17 -7.14 -8.30 -33.33
C PHE A 17 -6.95 -6.79 -33.09
N GLY A 18 -6.96 -5.99 -34.15
CA GLY A 18 -6.92 -4.53 -34.05
C GLY A 18 -8.13 -3.96 -33.31
N LYS A 19 -9.33 -4.50 -33.56
CA LYS A 19 -10.56 -4.12 -32.85
C LYS A 19 -10.48 -4.45 -31.36
N GLU A 20 -9.99 -5.64 -31.01
CA GLU A 20 -9.78 -6.05 -29.61
C GLU A 20 -8.77 -5.15 -28.88
N ARG A 21 -7.69 -4.75 -29.55
CA ARG A 21 -6.70 -3.82 -28.98
C ARG A 21 -7.27 -2.42 -28.76
N VAL A 22 -8.02 -1.89 -29.72
CA VAL A 22 -8.69 -0.60 -29.57
C VAL A 22 -9.73 -0.66 -28.45
N PHE A 23 -10.50 -1.74 -28.36
CA PHE A 23 -11.45 -1.95 -27.27
C PHE A 23 -10.77 -2.00 -25.90
N ALA A 24 -9.67 -2.76 -25.77
CA ALA A 24 -8.89 -2.82 -24.53
C ALA A 24 -8.32 -1.44 -24.14
N TRP A 25 -7.83 -0.68 -25.13
CA TRP A 25 -7.33 0.68 -24.91
C TRP A 25 -8.44 1.65 -24.51
N LEU A 26 -9.58 1.65 -25.21
CA LEU A 26 -10.75 2.47 -24.88
C LEU A 26 -11.30 2.13 -23.51
N LYS A 27 -11.41 0.84 -23.17
CA LYS A 27 -11.82 0.40 -21.83
C LYS A 27 -10.86 0.95 -20.78
N THR A 28 -9.55 0.77 -20.96
CA THR A 28 -8.55 1.30 -20.01
C THR A 28 -8.59 2.83 -19.89
N THR A 29 -8.83 3.54 -21.00
CA THR A 29 -8.78 5.02 -21.06
C THR A 29 -10.08 5.67 -20.59
N LEU A 30 -11.23 5.04 -20.88
CA LEU A 30 -12.55 5.60 -20.62
C LEU A 30 -13.20 5.06 -19.35
N THR A 31 -12.85 3.84 -18.88
CA THR A 31 -13.38 3.30 -17.61
C THR A 31 -13.18 4.27 -16.43
N PRO A 32 -12.03 4.96 -16.26
CA PRO A 32 -11.88 5.99 -15.23
C PRO A 32 -12.84 7.19 -15.38
N LEU A 33 -13.31 7.49 -16.59
CA LEU A 33 -14.23 8.59 -16.88
C LEU A 33 -15.69 8.24 -16.58
N PHE A 34 -16.06 6.95 -16.69
CA PHE A 34 -17.45 6.49 -16.56
C PHE A 34 -17.72 5.74 -15.24
N GLU A 35 -16.72 5.19 -14.58
CA GLU A 35 -16.84 4.50 -13.28
C GLU A 35 -16.39 5.36 -12.09
N SER A 36 -16.64 6.67 -12.13
CA SER A 36 -16.45 7.50 -10.93
C SER A 36 -17.60 7.31 -9.93
N LYS A 37 -17.82 6.07 -9.46
CA LYS A 37 -18.32 5.93 -8.08
C LYS A 37 -17.28 6.65 -7.24
N SER A 38 -17.64 7.81 -6.69
CA SER A 38 -16.77 8.53 -5.77
C SER A 38 -16.20 7.51 -4.77
N ILE A 39 -14.89 7.52 -4.48
CA ILE A 39 -14.28 6.63 -3.47
C ILE A 39 -15.15 6.62 -2.20
N PHE A 40 -15.73 7.78 -1.88
CA PHE A 40 -16.67 7.96 -0.80
C PHE A 40 -17.84 6.97 -0.84
N HIS A 41 -18.50 6.82 -1.99
CA HIS A 41 -19.61 5.90 -2.17
C HIS A 41 -19.16 4.43 -2.01
N GLU A 42 -18.05 4.05 -2.63
CA GLU A 42 -17.53 2.67 -2.52
C GLU A 42 -17.15 2.31 -1.06
N VAL A 43 -16.45 3.21 -0.37
CA VAL A 43 -16.09 3.04 1.04
C VAL A 43 -17.34 2.95 1.92
N ASN A 44 -18.35 3.78 1.65
CA ASN A 44 -19.59 3.78 2.40
C ASN A 44 -20.40 2.49 2.17
N GLU A 45 -20.52 2.04 0.93
CA GLU A 45 -21.22 0.80 0.55
C GLU A 45 -20.60 -0.41 1.28
N ARG A 46 -19.27 -0.55 1.23
CA ARG A 46 -18.56 -1.61 1.95
C ARG A 46 -18.76 -1.57 3.45
N LYS A 47 -18.82 -0.37 4.02
CA LYS A 47 -19.02 -0.20 5.47
C LYS A 47 -20.46 -0.46 5.88
N ALA A 48 -21.43 0.01 5.11
CA ALA A 48 -22.85 -0.26 5.34
C ALA A 48 -23.13 -1.78 5.39
N ASN A 49 -22.50 -2.56 4.49
CA ASN A 49 -22.61 -4.02 4.47
C ASN A 49 -22.06 -4.69 5.75
N LYS A 50 -21.10 -4.07 6.45
CA LYS A 50 -20.54 -4.58 7.71
C LYS A 50 -21.31 -4.13 8.96
N GLY A 51 -22.29 -3.23 8.79
CA GLY A 51 -22.96 -2.56 9.90
C GLY A 51 -22.13 -1.45 10.54
N PHE A 52 -22.78 -0.61 11.34
CA PHE A 52 -22.13 0.46 12.09
C PHE A 52 -21.93 0.03 13.54
N ARG A 53 -20.73 0.26 14.07
CA ARG A 53 -20.41 0.16 15.51
C ARG A 53 -19.89 1.49 16.03
N CYS A 54 -20.14 1.78 17.29
CA CYS A 54 -19.73 3.06 17.86
C CYS A 54 -18.21 3.11 17.99
N ILE A 55 -17.54 4.03 17.29
CA ILE A 55 -16.09 4.22 17.37
C ILE A 55 -15.57 4.69 18.73
N TYR A 56 -16.48 5.05 19.65
CA TYR A 56 -16.13 5.58 20.97
C TYR A 56 -16.34 4.59 22.11
N CYS A 57 -17.34 3.72 22.02
CA CYS A 57 -17.69 2.76 23.08
C CYS A 57 -17.82 1.31 22.59
N GLY A 58 -17.69 1.06 21.29
CA GLY A 58 -17.78 -0.29 20.71
C GLY A 58 -19.19 -0.87 20.58
N MET A 59 -20.21 -0.23 21.16
CA MET A 59 -21.59 -0.73 21.14
C MET A 59 -22.29 -0.52 19.78
N ASP A 60 -23.27 -1.39 19.51
CA ASP A 60 -23.95 -1.49 18.21
C ASP A 60 -25.29 -0.72 18.16
N GLU A 61 -25.71 -0.14 19.29
CA GLU A 61 -26.94 0.63 19.42
C GLU A 61 -26.83 2.00 18.73
N ILE A 62 -27.04 2.02 17.42
CA ILE A 62 -26.81 3.19 16.56
C ILE A 62 -28.07 3.56 15.79
N VAL A 63 -28.36 4.86 15.77
CA VAL A 63 -29.49 5.44 15.02
C VAL A 63 -29.02 6.52 14.05
N ARG A 64 -29.77 6.71 12.95
CA ARG A 64 -29.56 7.83 12.03
C ARG A 64 -29.88 9.15 12.75
N PHE A 65 -29.04 10.16 12.54
CA PHE A 65 -29.12 11.47 13.23
C PHE A 65 -28.97 12.63 12.24
N GLY A 66 -29.82 12.64 11.20
CA GLY A 66 -29.79 13.64 10.14
C GLY A 66 -28.54 13.56 9.25
N LYS A 67 -28.29 14.62 8.49
CA LYS A 67 -27.16 14.73 7.57
C LYS A 67 -26.30 15.97 7.86
N THR A 68 -25.05 15.97 7.39
CA THR A 68 -24.20 17.17 7.43
C THR A 68 -24.56 18.14 6.30
N ALA A 69 -24.02 19.36 6.34
CA ALA A 69 -24.17 20.35 5.26
C ALA A 69 -23.61 19.86 3.90
N GLN A 70 -22.77 18.82 3.89
CA GLN A 70 -22.21 18.17 2.70
C GLN A 70 -22.97 16.88 2.34
N ASP A 71 -24.23 16.78 2.75
CA ASP A 71 -25.12 15.62 2.54
C ASP A 71 -24.62 14.28 3.10
N ARG A 72 -23.68 14.28 4.05
CA ARG A 72 -23.15 13.05 4.65
C ARG A 72 -24.06 12.55 5.76
N GLN A 73 -24.37 11.25 5.78
CA GLN A 73 -25.21 10.68 6.83
C GLN A 73 -24.50 10.73 8.20
N ARG A 74 -25.21 11.24 9.21
CA ARG A 74 -24.77 11.21 10.61
C ARG A 74 -25.47 10.10 11.37
N TYR A 75 -24.76 9.54 12.34
CA TYR A 75 -25.21 8.50 13.24
C TYR A 75 -24.98 8.93 14.68
N LYS A 76 -25.86 8.50 15.59
CA LYS A 76 -25.75 8.72 17.04
C LYS A 76 -25.78 7.37 17.75
N CYS A 77 -24.85 7.15 18.68
CA CYS A 77 -24.88 5.99 19.56
C CYS A 77 -25.83 6.25 20.74
N LYS A 78 -26.71 5.31 21.05
CA LYS A 78 -27.62 5.42 22.21
C LYS A 78 -26.93 5.17 23.55
N CYS A 79 -25.81 4.43 23.57
CA CYS A 79 -25.12 4.10 24.81
C CYS A 79 -24.26 5.25 25.35
N CYS A 80 -23.60 6.01 24.48
CA CYS A 80 -22.67 7.08 24.89
C CYS A 80 -23.02 8.47 24.34
N ASP A 81 -24.17 8.59 23.66
CA ASP A 81 -24.70 9.82 23.04
C ASP A 81 -23.81 10.52 22.00
N LYS A 82 -22.63 9.99 21.69
CA LYS A 82 -21.72 10.57 20.70
C LYS A 82 -22.22 10.35 19.27
N THR A 83 -21.94 11.33 18.40
CA THR A 83 -22.28 11.28 16.98
C THR A 83 -21.06 11.07 16.10
N PHE A 84 -21.24 10.38 14.97
CA PHE A 84 -20.19 10.18 13.96
C PHE A 84 -20.82 10.16 12.56
N THR A 85 -20.00 10.29 11.51
CA THR A 85 -20.45 10.23 10.11
C THR A 85 -20.29 8.83 9.55
N GLU A 86 -20.95 8.56 8.43
CA GLU A 86 -20.86 7.27 7.74
C GLU A 86 -19.41 6.82 7.45
N THR A 87 -18.48 7.75 7.18
CA THR A 87 -17.05 7.45 6.99
C THR A 87 -16.23 7.26 8.28
N ALA A 88 -16.84 7.16 9.46
CA ALA A 88 -16.11 6.87 10.70
C ALA A 88 -15.23 5.61 10.58
N ASP A 89 -14.10 5.56 11.29
CA ASP A 89 -13.17 4.42 11.19
C ASP A 89 -12.66 4.10 9.76
N THR A 90 -12.68 5.10 8.88
CA THR A 90 -12.08 5.01 7.54
C THR A 90 -11.09 6.15 7.34
N PRO A 91 -10.16 6.03 6.38
CA PRO A 91 -9.25 7.13 6.04
C PRO A 91 -10.00 8.42 5.64
N LEU A 92 -11.23 8.29 5.11
CA LEU A 92 -12.08 9.42 4.71
C LEU A 92 -12.76 10.14 5.89
N TYR A 93 -12.64 9.64 7.12
CA TYR A 93 -13.20 10.31 8.29
C TYR A 93 -12.58 11.69 8.49
N HIS A 94 -13.43 12.71 8.67
CA HIS A 94 -13.03 14.13 8.73
C HIS A 94 -12.15 14.60 7.57
N CYS A 95 -12.26 13.94 6.41
CA CYS A 95 -11.54 14.34 5.22
C CYS A 95 -12.35 15.38 4.42
N ARG A 96 -11.74 16.56 4.25
CA ARG A 96 -12.19 17.59 3.29
C ARG A 96 -11.68 17.22 1.90
N LYS A 97 -12.34 17.68 0.83
CA LYS A 97 -11.96 17.47 -0.57
C LYS A 97 -11.68 16.00 -0.94
N SER A 98 -12.50 15.07 -0.45
CA SER A 98 -12.31 13.63 -0.64
C SER A 98 -12.40 13.20 -2.11
N GLU A 99 -13.04 14.00 -2.96
CA GLU A 99 -13.10 13.82 -4.41
C GLU A 99 -11.72 13.80 -5.08
N LYS A 100 -10.71 14.47 -4.49
CA LYS A 100 -9.34 14.54 -5.03
C LYS A 100 -8.40 13.45 -4.50
N TRP A 101 -8.94 12.46 -3.79
CA TRP A 101 -8.12 11.40 -3.21
C TRP A 101 -7.52 10.45 -4.25
N ILE A 102 -8.25 10.13 -5.33
CA ILE A 102 -7.70 9.31 -6.42
C ILE A 102 -6.51 10.01 -7.05
N ASP A 103 -6.63 11.29 -7.38
CA ASP A 103 -5.54 12.10 -7.95
C ASP A 103 -4.31 12.09 -7.03
N PHE A 104 -4.54 12.22 -5.72
CA PHE A 104 -3.46 12.16 -4.75
C PHE A 104 -2.81 10.78 -4.63
N LEU A 105 -3.60 9.71 -4.74
CA LEU A 105 -3.07 8.34 -4.77
C LEU A 105 -2.21 8.11 -6.01
N SER A 106 -2.62 8.60 -7.18
CA SER A 106 -1.82 8.56 -8.40
C SER A 106 -0.48 9.27 -8.20
N CYS A 107 -0.50 10.52 -7.70
CA CYS A 107 0.74 11.24 -7.38
C CYS A 107 1.66 10.50 -6.38
N LEU A 108 1.08 9.78 -5.42
CA LEU A 108 1.84 9.00 -4.43
C LEU A 108 2.50 7.78 -5.08
N ILE A 109 1.78 7.08 -5.96
CA ILE A 109 2.29 5.94 -6.74
C ILE A 109 3.43 6.40 -7.65
N ASP A 110 3.30 7.57 -8.27
CA ASP A 110 4.32 8.18 -9.13
C ASP A 110 5.54 8.73 -8.34
N GLY A 111 5.51 8.64 -7.01
CA GLY A 111 6.61 9.08 -6.15
C GLY A 111 6.80 10.60 -6.09
N MET A 112 5.78 11.39 -6.45
CA MET A 112 5.84 12.85 -6.45
C MET A 112 6.02 13.42 -5.03
N SER A 113 6.67 14.59 -4.95
CA SER A 113 6.78 15.30 -3.67
C SER A 113 5.43 15.93 -3.29
N LEU A 114 5.15 16.06 -1.99
CA LEU A 114 3.91 16.71 -1.51
C LEU A 114 3.72 18.13 -2.03
N ARG A 115 4.80 18.84 -2.39
CA ARG A 115 4.72 20.20 -2.95
C ARG A 115 4.34 20.17 -4.41
N ASP A 116 4.82 19.17 -5.17
CA ASP A 116 4.49 19.03 -6.58
C ASP A 116 3.07 18.49 -6.74
N SER A 117 2.70 17.47 -5.97
CA SER A 117 1.31 16.97 -5.91
C SER A 117 0.32 18.07 -5.48
N ALA A 118 0.73 18.98 -4.59
CA ALA A 118 -0.10 20.12 -4.17
C ALA A 118 -0.41 21.09 -5.32
N LYS A 119 0.57 21.32 -6.20
CA LYS A 119 0.40 22.14 -7.41
C LYS A 119 -0.51 21.42 -8.41
N GLU A 120 -0.23 20.15 -8.67
CA GLU A 120 -0.98 19.31 -9.61
C GLU A 120 -2.48 19.24 -9.25
N ILE A 121 -2.77 18.90 -7.99
CA ILE A 121 -4.13 18.65 -7.51
C ILE A 121 -4.83 19.96 -7.09
N SER A 122 -4.10 21.09 -7.09
CA SER A 122 -4.60 22.39 -6.64
C SER A 122 -5.16 22.35 -5.20
N VAL A 123 -4.34 21.91 -4.26
CA VAL A 123 -4.62 21.87 -2.81
C VAL A 123 -3.39 22.27 -2.01
N HIS A 124 -3.57 22.75 -0.78
CA HIS A 124 -2.44 23.09 0.07
C HIS A 124 -1.67 21.83 0.53
N TYR A 125 -0.33 21.88 0.52
CA TYR A 125 0.52 20.71 0.81
C TYR A 125 0.27 20.11 2.22
N VAL A 126 -0.17 20.91 3.18
CA VAL A 126 -0.52 20.44 4.54
C VAL A 126 -1.71 19.49 4.50
N THR A 127 -2.68 19.75 3.62
CA THR A 127 -3.82 18.83 3.41
C THR A 127 -3.32 17.48 2.92
N LEU A 128 -2.43 17.47 1.92
CA LEU A 128 -1.81 16.25 1.39
C LEU A 128 -0.94 15.54 2.43
N PHE A 129 -0.27 16.28 3.31
CA PHE A 129 0.47 15.69 4.42
C PHE A 129 -0.45 14.88 5.34
N TYR A 130 -1.59 15.43 5.74
CA TYR A 130 -2.58 14.69 6.54
C TYR A 130 -3.19 13.50 5.79
N TRP A 131 -3.49 13.65 4.50
CA TRP A 131 -3.99 12.54 3.68
C TRP A 131 -2.97 11.42 3.58
N ARG A 132 -1.69 11.76 3.37
CA ARG A 132 -0.61 10.77 3.33
C ARG A 132 -0.52 10.00 4.64
N HIS A 133 -0.64 10.65 5.79
CA HIS A 133 -0.66 9.96 7.07
C HIS A 133 -1.86 9.00 7.20
N LYS A 134 -3.05 9.41 6.76
CA LYS A 134 -4.23 8.53 6.74
C LYS A 134 -4.03 7.29 5.85
N ILE A 135 -3.47 7.49 4.65
CA ILE A 135 -3.14 6.40 3.73
C ILE A 135 -2.11 5.46 4.33
N LEU A 136 -1.01 6.00 4.88
CA LEU A 136 0.05 5.20 5.50
C LEU A 136 -0.46 4.42 6.72
N THR A 137 -1.34 5.00 7.54
CA THR A 137 -1.99 4.30 8.64
C THR A 137 -2.88 3.16 8.13
N ALA A 138 -3.64 3.37 7.06
CA ALA A 138 -4.46 2.31 6.46
C ALA A 138 -3.59 1.19 5.88
N LEU A 139 -2.52 1.53 5.15
CA LEU A 139 -1.58 0.54 4.61
C LEU A 139 -0.93 -0.27 5.74
N ALA A 140 -0.57 0.38 6.87
CA ALA A 140 -0.01 -0.30 8.04
C ALA A 140 -0.94 -1.37 8.65
N GLN A 141 -2.24 -1.31 8.38
CA GLN A 141 -3.20 -2.34 8.80
C GLN A 141 -3.26 -3.52 7.82
N ILE A 142 -2.78 -3.35 6.57
CA ILE A 142 -2.69 -4.40 5.55
C ILE A 142 -1.34 -5.10 5.71
N ASN A 143 -1.20 -5.84 6.81
CA ASN A 143 0.02 -6.58 7.13
C ASN A 143 -0.35 -8.02 7.48
N ALA A 144 0.13 -8.97 6.67
CA ALA A 144 -0.23 -10.36 6.81
C ALA A 144 0.28 -10.96 8.13
N GLU A 145 -0.58 -11.70 8.81
CA GLU A 145 -0.21 -12.48 10.00
C GLU A 145 0.44 -13.81 9.61
N GLU A 146 0.04 -14.38 8.47
CA GLU A 146 0.54 -15.65 7.93
C GLU A 146 0.69 -15.54 6.40
N LEU A 147 1.68 -16.27 5.86
CA LEU A 147 2.03 -16.34 4.44
C LEU A 147 2.08 -17.80 4.01
N ASN A 148 1.49 -18.12 2.85
CA ASN A 148 1.29 -19.49 2.40
C ASN A 148 1.75 -19.75 0.95
N GLY A 149 1.95 -21.02 0.60
CA GLY A 149 2.32 -21.44 -0.75
C GLY A 149 3.72 -20.96 -1.15
N ILE A 150 3.81 -20.12 -2.19
CA ILE A 150 5.09 -19.55 -2.64
C ILE A 150 5.25 -18.16 -2.05
N VAL A 151 6.27 -17.99 -1.21
CA VAL A 151 6.54 -16.75 -0.47
C VAL A 151 7.83 -16.12 -0.97
N GLU A 152 7.72 -14.95 -1.60
CA GLU A 152 8.83 -14.16 -2.13
C GLU A 152 9.28 -13.16 -1.05
N VAL A 153 10.57 -13.17 -0.72
CA VAL A 153 11.14 -12.35 0.36
C VAL A 153 12.38 -11.62 -0.10
N ASP A 154 12.39 -10.31 0.13
CA ASP A 154 13.53 -9.44 -0.14
C ASP A 154 13.63 -8.33 0.92
N GLU A 155 14.78 -7.67 1.00
CA GLU A 155 14.95 -6.51 1.86
C GLU A 155 15.21 -5.24 1.06
N THR A 156 14.54 -4.17 1.47
CA THR A 156 14.85 -2.82 1.01
C THR A 156 15.59 -2.05 2.10
N TYR A 157 16.59 -1.28 1.69
CA TYR A 157 17.46 -0.55 2.60
C TYR A 157 17.29 0.96 2.43
N PHE A 158 17.00 1.65 3.53
CA PHE A 158 16.88 3.10 3.55
C PHE A 158 17.95 3.72 4.42
N LEU A 159 18.58 4.79 3.97
CA LEU A 159 19.49 5.53 4.82
C LEU A 159 18.72 6.08 6.05
N GLU A 160 19.19 5.78 7.27
CA GLU A 160 18.48 6.13 8.49
C GLU A 160 18.23 7.64 8.58
N SER A 161 16.95 7.99 8.76
CA SER A 161 16.47 9.35 8.85
C SER A 161 15.72 9.56 10.16
N GLN A 162 16.33 10.29 11.09
CA GLN A 162 15.72 10.73 12.35
C GLN A 162 15.26 12.20 12.25
N LYS A 163 14.59 12.56 11.15
CA LYS A 163 14.09 13.93 10.98
C LYS A 163 13.08 14.24 12.08
N GLY A 164 13.33 15.30 12.85
CA GLY A 164 12.48 15.70 13.98
C GLY A 164 12.82 14.98 15.29
N ALA A 165 13.90 14.19 15.33
CA ALA A 165 14.43 13.57 16.54
C ALA A 165 15.94 13.88 16.67
N ILE A 166 16.47 13.77 17.88
CA ILE A 166 17.90 13.91 18.15
C ILE A 166 18.55 12.52 18.05
N PRO A 167 19.48 12.29 17.11
CA PRO A 167 20.18 11.01 17.01
C PRO A 167 21.03 10.73 18.25
N THR A 168 21.05 9.47 18.71
CA THR A 168 21.85 9.04 19.88
C THR A 168 23.18 8.40 19.50
N HIS A 169 23.28 7.80 18.30
CA HIS A 169 24.43 6.99 17.86
C HIS A 169 25.22 7.61 16.70
N ARG A 170 24.90 8.85 16.29
CA ARG A 170 25.62 9.60 15.25
C ARG A 170 25.33 11.10 15.35
N SER A 171 26.13 11.93 14.69
CA SER A 171 25.81 13.35 14.55
C SER A 171 24.57 13.57 13.66
N SER A 172 23.88 14.69 13.90
CA SER A 172 22.81 15.19 13.04
C SER A 172 23.31 15.41 11.61
N ARG A 173 22.44 15.12 10.63
CA ARG A 173 22.70 15.40 9.20
C ARG A 173 21.42 15.87 8.52
N LYS A 174 21.58 16.55 7.38
CA LYS A 174 20.46 16.90 6.50
C LYS A 174 19.84 15.62 5.90
N ARG A 175 18.55 15.68 5.56
CA ARG A 175 17.85 14.59 4.87
C ARG A 175 18.44 14.41 3.46
N GLY A 176 18.54 13.16 3.02
CA GLY A 176 19.16 12.80 1.75
C GLY A 176 20.65 12.50 1.90
N GLY A 177 21.29 12.16 0.78
CA GLY A 177 22.71 11.80 0.73
C GLY A 177 22.96 10.29 0.66
N SER A 178 24.25 9.94 0.72
CA SER A 178 24.74 8.56 0.69
C SER A 178 25.23 8.11 2.07
N ALA A 179 25.30 6.78 2.26
CA ALA A 179 26.02 6.22 3.40
C ALA A 179 27.52 6.58 3.30
N LYS A 180 28.19 6.77 4.45
CA LYS A 180 29.64 7.02 4.44
C LYS A 180 30.42 5.77 4.07
N LYS A 181 29.91 4.60 4.46
CA LYS A 181 30.52 3.30 4.17
C LYS A 181 30.04 2.76 2.83
N ARG A 182 30.95 2.12 2.08
CA ARG A 182 30.61 1.39 0.86
C ARG A 182 29.82 0.13 1.23
N GLY A 183 28.73 -0.13 0.50
CA GLY A 183 27.87 -1.30 0.71
C GLY A 183 26.87 -1.14 1.86
N LEU A 184 26.28 -2.26 2.29
CA LEU A 184 25.35 -2.29 3.41
C LEU A 184 26.09 -2.09 4.73
N SER A 185 25.57 -1.20 5.57
CA SER A 185 26.14 -0.87 6.87
C SER A 185 25.04 -0.56 7.88
N THR A 186 25.42 -0.30 9.13
CA THR A 186 24.48 0.10 10.18
C THR A 186 23.87 1.50 9.96
N GLU A 187 24.31 2.24 8.95
CA GLU A 187 23.69 3.51 8.55
C GLU A 187 22.36 3.32 7.80
N GLN A 188 22.11 2.12 7.28
CA GLN A 188 20.88 1.77 6.58
C GLN A 188 19.91 1.03 7.50
N ILE A 189 18.63 1.38 7.44
CA ILE A 189 17.51 0.65 8.02
C ILE A 189 17.11 -0.46 7.05
N CYS A 190 17.02 -1.68 7.55
CA CYS A 190 16.55 -2.84 6.81
C CYS A 190 15.04 -2.99 6.98
N VAL A 191 14.32 -2.94 5.86
CA VAL A 191 12.89 -3.22 5.78
C VAL A 191 12.73 -4.55 5.04
N LEU A 192 12.29 -5.56 5.79
CA LEU A 192 11.93 -6.86 5.24
C LEU A 192 10.57 -6.76 4.58
N ILE A 193 10.44 -7.32 3.38
CA ILE A 193 9.18 -7.44 2.65
C ILE A 193 9.05 -8.90 2.24
N ALA A 194 7.92 -9.51 2.59
CA ALA A 194 7.56 -10.86 2.20
C ALA A 194 6.17 -10.83 1.58
N ARG A 195 5.96 -11.55 0.49
CA ARG A 195 4.68 -11.58 -0.22
C ARG A 195 4.39 -12.95 -0.77
N ASP A 196 3.17 -13.42 -0.62
CA ASP A 196 2.72 -14.66 -1.25
C ASP A 196 1.99 -14.42 -2.58
N ARG A 197 1.64 -15.52 -3.26
CA ARG A 197 0.91 -15.49 -4.54
C ARG A 197 -0.54 -15.04 -4.43
N GLU A 198 -1.13 -15.14 -3.24
CA GLU A 198 -2.46 -14.61 -2.93
C GLU A 198 -2.44 -13.11 -2.67
N LYS A 199 -1.25 -12.48 -2.77
CA LYS A 199 -0.97 -11.06 -2.57
C LYS A 199 -1.01 -10.63 -1.11
N ASN A 200 -1.04 -11.56 -0.15
CA ASN A 200 -0.81 -11.25 1.25
C ASN A 200 0.62 -10.74 1.40
N THR A 201 0.77 -9.57 2.02
CA THR A 201 2.05 -8.88 2.12
C THR A 201 2.37 -8.65 3.59
N PHE A 202 3.54 -9.11 3.99
CA PHE A 202 4.17 -8.78 5.26
C PHE A 202 5.30 -7.78 5.02
N TYR A 203 5.38 -6.76 5.87
CA TYR A 203 6.55 -5.89 5.88
C TYR A 203 6.86 -5.36 7.28
N LYS A 204 8.15 -5.23 7.58
CA LYS A 204 8.63 -4.79 8.89
C LYS A 204 10.02 -4.18 8.80
N VAL A 205 10.26 -3.13 9.59
CA VAL A 205 11.64 -2.73 9.93
C VAL A 205 12.22 -3.79 10.87
N ILE A 206 13.28 -4.47 10.46
CA ILE A 206 13.86 -5.60 11.20
C ILE A 206 15.25 -5.30 11.79
N GLY A 207 15.82 -4.13 11.50
CA GLY A 207 17.08 -3.69 12.10
C GLY A 207 17.85 -2.68 11.26
N ARG A 208 19.15 -2.60 11.52
CA ARG A 208 20.12 -1.78 10.78
C ARG A 208 21.14 -2.66 10.08
N GLY A 209 21.48 -2.30 8.85
CA GLY A 209 22.36 -3.07 7.99
C GLY A 209 21.76 -4.42 7.62
N LYS A 210 22.64 -5.35 7.25
CA LYS A 210 22.25 -6.69 6.80
C LYS A 210 21.50 -7.44 7.92
N PRO A 211 20.38 -8.12 7.62
CA PRO A 211 19.61 -8.80 8.66
C PRO A 211 20.35 -10.01 9.22
N THR A 212 20.19 -10.23 10.53
CA THR A 212 20.74 -11.39 11.24
C THR A 212 19.76 -12.55 11.20
N LYS A 213 20.25 -13.77 11.49
CA LYS A 213 19.38 -14.95 11.65
C LYS A 213 18.27 -14.68 12.67
N ASP A 214 18.64 -14.17 13.83
CA ASP A 214 17.70 -13.98 14.94
C ASP A 214 16.63 -12.92 14.62
N SER A 215 17.01 -11.87 13.88
CA SER A 215 16.08 -10.85 13.39
C SER A 215 15.06 -11.43 12.39
N LEU A 216 15.51 -12.27 11.46
CA LEU A 216 14.62 -12.96 10.52
C LEU A 216 13.70 -13.95 11.24
N GLU A 217 14.24 -14.74 12.17
CA GLU A 217 13.47 -15.70 12.98
C GLU A 217 12.38 -14.99 13.78
N LEU A 218 12.74 -13.92 14.49
CA LEU A 218 11.82 -13.13 15.32
C LEU A 218 10.66 -12.51 14.52
N HIS A 219 10.94 -12.04 13.31
CA HIS A 219 9.96 -11.26 12.54
C HIS A 219 9.21 -12.06 11.49
N LEU A 220 9.86 -13.02 10.84
CA LEU A 220 9.30 -13.79 9.74
C LEU A 220 8.95 -15.23 10.12
N GLY A 221 9.72 -15.87 11.02
CA GLY A 221 9.58 -17.30 11.31
C GLY A 221 8.15 -17.74 11.62
N ASN A 222 7.50 -17.13 12.61
CA ASN A 222 6.12 -17.46 13.01
C ASN A 222 5.03 -17.00 12.02
N ARG A 223 5.41 -16.48 10.85
CA ARG A 223 4.47 -16.05 9.79
C ARG A 223 4.50 -16.96 8.58
N LEU A 224 5.47 -17.87 8.53
CA LEU A 224 5.57 -18.82 7.44
C LEU A 224 4.66 -20.01 7.79
N GLY A 225 3.74 -20.33 6.88
CA GLY A 225 2.95 -21.56 6.98
C GLY A 225 3.84 -22.81 6.92
N THR A 226 3.25 -23.97 7.20
CA THR A 226 3.99 -25.24 7.30
C THR A 226 4.38 -25.84 5.95
N ASP A 227 3.62 -25.54 4.89
CA ASP A 227 3.87 -26.04 3.53
C ASP A 227 4.11 -24.87 2.58
N ILE A 228 5.32 -24.31 2.65
CA ILE A 228 5.72 -23.17 1.83
C ILE A 228 7.03 -23.42 1.08
N VAL A 229 7.16 -22.72 -0.05
CA VAL A 229 8.42 -22.53 -0.77
C VAL A 229 8.86 -21.08 -0.59
N LEU A 230 9.99 -20.90 0.11
CA LEU A 230 10.59 -19.60 0.37
C LEU A 230 11.50 -19.19 -0.81
N CYS A 231 11.10 -18.16 -1.54
CA CYS A 231 11.86 -17.54 -2.61
C CYS A 231 12.67 -16.36 -2.08
N SER A 232 14.00 -16.46 -2.07
CA SER A 232 14.87 -15.39 -1.57
C SER A 232 16.20 -15.34 -2.31
N ASP A 233 17.04 -14.36 -1.97
CA ASP A 233 18.45 -14.36 -2.38
C ASP A 233 19.28 -15.44 -1.64
N ALA A 234 20.59 -15.46 -1.90
CA ALA A 234 21.50 -16.43 -1.30
C ALA A 234 21.96 -16.09 0.13
N LEU A 235 21.29 -15.16 0.82
CA LEU A 235 21.62 -14.77 2.18
C LEU A 235 21.61 -15.98 3.13
N ARG A 236 22.67 -16.10 3.95
CA ARG A 236 22.81 -17.17 4.94
C ARG A 236 21.65 -17.21 5.95
N GLY A 237 21.10 -16.05 6.29
CA GLY A 237 19.93 -15.91 7.17
C GLY A 237 18.73 -16.73 6.68
N TYR A 238 18.32 -16.56 5.41
CA TYR A 238 17.20 -17.31 4.84
C TYR A 238 17.46 -18.81 4.76
N LYS A 239 18.70 -19.23 4.46
CA LYS A 239 19.06 -20.66 4.47
C LYS A 239 18.87 -21.30 5.84
N LEU A 240 19.24 -20.56 6.90
CA LEU A 240 19.09 -21.03 8.27
C LEU A 240 17.63 -21.01 8.71
N LEU A 241 16.87 -19.98 8.33
CA LEU A 241 15.43 -19.90 8.57
C LEU A 241 14.70 -21.08 7.93
N ALA A 242 14.97 -21.33 6.64
CA ALA A 242 14.33 -22.44 5.93
C ALA A 242 14.66 -23.80 6.55
N LYS A 243 15.92 -24.00 6.96
CA LYS A 243 16.34 -25.21 7.68
C LYS A 243 15.64 -25.35 9.04
N ASN A 244 15.51 -24.27 9.80
CA ASN A 244 14.88 -24.24 11.12
C ASN A 244 13.39 -24.60 11.04
N HIS A 245 12.69 -24.13 10.01
CA HIS A 245 11.26 -24.36 9.80
C HIS A 245 10.95 -25.58 8.92
N HIS A 246 11.97 -26.34 8.50
CA HIS A 246 11.82 -27.49 7.61
C HIS A 246 11.11 -27.18 6.29
N ILE A 247 11.25 -25.96 5.77
CA ILE A 247 10.63 -25.50 4.52
C ILE A 247 11.62 -25.51 3.35
N GLN A 248 11.09 -25.64 2.14
CA GLN A 248 11.91 -25.58 0.93
C GLN A 248 12.32 -24.12 0.67
N GLN A 249 13.60 -23.91 0.32
CA GLN A 249 14.08 -22.61 -0.14
C GLN A 249 14.46 -22.67 -1.63
N TYR A 250 13.93 -21.72 -2.40
CA TYR A 250 14.37 -21.44 -3.76
C TYR A 250 15.26 -20.19 -3.78
N VAL A 251 16.54 -20.36 -4.13
CA VAL A 251 17.54 -19.28 -4.09
C VAL A 251 17.75 -18.66 -5.47
N PHE A 252 17.50 -17.35 -5.59
CA PHE A 252 17.88 -16.57 -6.75
C PHE A 252 19.32 -16.08 -6.64
N LYS A 253 20.14 -16.40 -7.64
CA LYS A 253 21.51 -15.88 -7.74
C LYS A 253 21.50 -14.52 -8.44
N THR A 254 22.36 -13.61 -7.97
CA THR A 254 22.46 -12.20 -8.41
C THR A 254 22.65 -11.98 -9.92
N ARG A 255 23.01 -13.03 -10.70
CA ARG A 255 23.22 -12.99 -12.15
C ARG A 255 22.20 -13.80 -12.97
N GLU A 256 21.25 -14.48 -12.32
CA GLU A 256 20.22 -15.25 -13.00
C GLU A 256 18.97 -14.40 -13.27
N LYS A 257 18.12 -14.82 -14.22
CA LYS A 257 16.85 -14.16 -14.49
C LYS A 257 16.00 -14.13 -13.21
N ARG A 258 15.38 -12.97 -12.93
CA ARG A 258 14.42 -12.76 -11.82
C ARG A 258 13.11 -13.55 -11.95
N VAL A 259 12.99 -14.37 -12.99
CA VAL A 259 11.88 -15.27 -13.27
C VAL A 259 12.45 -16.61 -13.69
N LYS A 260 12.11 -17.68 -12.98
CA LYS A 260 12.51 -19.05 -13.33
C LYS A 260 11.36 -20.02 -13.07
N GLY A 261 10.65 -20.38 -14.14
CA GLY A 261 9.42 -21.16 -14.05
C GLY A 261 8.34 -20.39 -13.28
N ILE A 262 7.81 -21.02 -12.24
CA ILE A 262 6.77 -20.46 -11.36
C ILE A 262 7.32 -19.62 -10.20
N TYR A 263 8.63 -19.33 -10.15
CA TYR A 263 9.25 -18.54 -9.08
C TYR A 263 9.69 -17.17 -9.59
N HIS A 264 9.41 -16.11 -8.83
CA HIS A 264 9.90 -14.75 -9.11
C HIS A 264 10.53 -14.11 -7.86
N ILE A 265 11.34 -13.06 -8.08
CA ILE A 265 11.82 -12.14 -7.05
C ILE A 265 12.08 -10.75 -7.63
#